data_AF-A0A942P4J1-F1
#
_entry.id   AF-A0A942P4J1-F1
#
_cell.length_a   1.000
_cell.length_b   1.000
_cell.length_c   1.000
_cell.angle_alpha   90.00
_cell.angle_beta   90.00
_cell.angle_gamma   90.00
#
_symmetry.space_group_name_H-M   'P 1'
#
loop_
_entity.id
_entity.type
_entity.pdbx_description
1 polymer ?
#
loop_
_entity_poly.entity_id
_entity_poly.type
_entity_poly.pdbx_seq_one_letter_code
_entity_poly.pdbx_strand_id
1 'polypeptide(L)'
;MFAKLKEKWKVGWLQFILIFTTFALGGSLCARAGSFILNWLLPEKNVLYWIVYVPLVTLIWPLCVLLVSIPLGQFRFFMGYLKKMGVKMGLVKDNPQAPSGSPQGRESNTQP
;
A
#
# COMPACT_ATOMS: atom_id res chain seq x y z
N MET A 1 -16.36 7.57 26.72
CA MET A 1 -16.97 7.03 25.48
C MET A 1 -16.03 7.07 24.27
N PHE A 2 -15.23 8.12 24.04
CA PHE A 2 -14.27 8.20 22.91
C PHE A 2 -13.21 7.09 22.84
N ALA A 3 -12.82 6.49 23.96
CA ALA A 3 -11.81 5.42 24.00
C ALA A 3 -12.26 4.13 23.30
N LYS A 4 -13.55 3.78 23.37
CA LYS A 4 -14.10 2.52 22.83
C LYS A 4 -14.21 2.50 21.31
N LEU A 5 -14.31 3.67 20.69
CA LEU A 5 -14.27 3.85 19.23
C LEU A 5 -12.83 3.80 18.70
N LYS A 6 -11.89 4.37 19.46
CA LYS A 6 -10.44 4.39 19.18
C LYS A 6 -9.85 2.97 19.13
N GLU A 7 -10.34 2.08 19.98
CA GLU A 7 -9.91 0.68 20.09
C GLU A 7 -10.46 -0.21 18.96
N LYS A 8 -11.67 0.08 18.46
CA LYS A 8 -12.32 -0.70 17.39
C LYS A 8 -11.73 -0.47 16.00
N TRP A 9 -11.21 0.74 15.73
CA TRP A 9 -10.68 1.06 14.40
C TRP A 9 -9.19 0.77 14.22
N LYS A 10 -8.44 0.55 15.31
CA LYS A 10 -7.05 0.01 15.31
C LYS A 10 -6.12 0.60 14.24
N VAL A 11 -6.37 1.85 13.85
CA VAL A 11 -5.60 2.66 12.91
C VAL A 11 -5.52 4.04 13.58
N GLY A 12 -4.30 4.48 13.89
CA GLY A 12 -4.11 5.75 14.60
C GLY A 12 -4.64 6.92 13.77
N TRP A 13 -5.21 7.95 14.40
CA TRP A 13 -5.70 9.14 13.69
C TRP A 13 -4.61 9.77 12.79
N LEU A 14 -3.36 9.71 13.26
CA LEU A 14 -2.17 10.10 12.50
C LEU A 14 -1.98 9.28 11.21
N GLN A 15 -2.26 7.98 11.24
CA GLN A 15 -2.12 7.11 10.06
C GLN A 15 -3.14 7.46 8.99
N PHE A 16 -4.38 7.76 9.38
CA PHE A 16 -5.42 8.15 8.43
C PHE A 16 -5.08 9.48 7.74
N ILE A 17 -4.68 10.49 8.53
CA ILE A 17 -4.21 11.78 8.00
C ILE A 17 -3.01 11.56 7.07
N LEU A 18 -2.03 10.74 7.48
CA LEU A 18 -0.86 10.46 6.66
C LEU A 18 -1.24 9.80 5.34
N ILE A 19 -2.11 8.79 5.38
CA ILE A 19 -2.62 8.12 4.17
C ILE A 19 -3.23 9.15 3.23
N PHE A 20 -4.10 10.02 3.74
CA PHE A 20 -4.75 11.04 2.93
C PHE A 20 -3.73 12.06 2.35
N THR A 21 -2.77 12.51 3.14
CA THR A 21 -1.73 13.45 2.71
C THR A 21 -0.79 12.83 1.67
N THR A 22 -0.31 11.60 1.89
CA THR A 22 0.55 10.90 0.93
C THR A 22 -0.21 10.50 -0.32
N PHE A 23 -1.51 10.20 -0.25
CA PHE A 23 -2.35 10.03 -1.43
C PHE A 23 -2.50 11.33 -2.22
N ALA A 24 -2.73 12.45 -1.55
CA ALA A 24 -2.85 13.75 -2.21
C ALA A 24 -1.54 14.17 -2.89
N LEU A 25 -0.42 14.03 -2.18
CA LEU A 25 0.92 14.33 -2.70
C LEU A 25 1.34 13.34 -3.79
N GLY A 26 1.26 12.03 -3.51
CA GLY A 26 1.64 10.97 -4.43
C GLY A 26 0.73 10.90 -5.66
N GLY A 27 -0.56 11.18 -5.53
CA GLY A 27 -1.51 11.27 -6.63
C GLY A 27 -1.21 12.45 -7.55
N SER A 28 -0.95 13.63 -6.98
CA SER A 28 -0.54 14.82 -7.75
C SER A 28 0.80 14.60 -8.47
N LEU A 29 1.77 13.96 -7.80
CA LEU A 29 3.08 13.66 -8.35
C LEU A 29 2.99 12.62 -9.47
N CYS A 30 2.21 11.55 -9.26
CA CYS A 30 2.02 10.48 -10.25
C CYS A 30 1.29 10.98 -11.50
N ALA A 31 0.25 11.81 -11.36
CA ALA A 31 -0.45 12.39 -12.50
C ALA A 31 0.50 13.26 -13.34
N ARG A 32 1.38 14.02 -12.69
CA ARG A 32 2.39 14.84 -13.36
C ARG A 32 3.46 13.98 -14.03
N ALA A 33 3.96 12.94 -13.36
CA ALA A 33 4.95 12.01 -13.91
C ALA A 33 4.39 11.21 -15.09
N GLY A 34 3.17 10.67 -14.96
CA GLY A 34 2.48 9.96 -16.04
C GLY A 34 2.26 10.85 -17.26
N SER A 35 1.80 12.08 -17.04
CA SER A 35 1.64 13.05 -18.13
C SER A 35 2.98 13.43 -18.78
N PHE A 36 4.05 13.52 -18.00
CA PHE A 36 5.40 13.84 -18.50
C PHE A 36 5.96 12.70 -19.36
N ILE A 37 5.86 11.45 -18.88
CA ILE A 37 6.27 10.24 -19.62
C ILE A 37 5.45 10.08 -20.90
N LEU A 38 4.14 10.28 -20.85
CA LEU A 38 3.30 10.14 -22.03
C LEU A 38 3.49 11.26 -23.05
N ASN A 39 3.75 12.50 -22.62
CA ASN A 39 4.12 13.57 -23.55
C ASN A 39 5.41 13.23 -24.33
N TRP A 40 6.32 12.47 -23.72
CA TRP A 40 7.53 12.01 -24.41
C TRP A 40 7.25 10.83 -25.35
N LEU A 41 6.37 9.91 -24.95
CA LEU A 41 6.13 8.67 -25.70
C LEU A 41 5.10 8.81 -26.83
N LEU A 42 4.03 9.59 -26.62
CA LEU A 42 2.98 9.88 -27.60
C LEU A 42 2.58 11.37 -27.51
N PRO A 43 3.15 12.25 -28.34
CA PRO A 43 2.71 13.65 -28.42
C PRO A 43 1.32 13.80 -29.04
N GLU A 44 0.81 12.78 -29.75
CA GLU A 44 -0.52 12.77 -30.34
C GLU A 44 -1.61 12.55 -29.27
N LYS A 45 -2.36 13.61 -28.97
CA LYS A 45 -3.47 13.62 -28.02
C LYS A 45 -4.72 12.92 -28.57
N ASN A 46 -4.61 11.63 -28.86
CA ASN A 46 -5.73 10.79 -29.28
C ASN A 46 -6.36 10.04 -28.09
N VAL A 47 -7.54 9.44 -28.25
CA VAL A 47 -8.21 8.63 -27.20
C VAL A 47 -7.29 7.52 -26.67
N LEU A 48 -6.39 7.01 -27.52
CA LEU A 48 -5.36 6.04 -27.17
C LEU A 48 -4.40 6.55 -26.09
N TYR A 49 -4.13 7.86 -26.03
CA TYR A 49 -3.38 8.52 -24.95
C TYR A 49 -4.02 8.19 -23.60
N TRP A 50 -5.34 8.37 -23.47
CA TRP A 50 -6.03 8.17 -22.20
C TRP A 50 -6.10 6.69 -21.80
N ILE A 51 -6.30 5.81 -22.78
CA ILE A 51 -6.34 4.35 -22.58
C ILE A 51 -4.99 3.83 -22.07
N VAL A 52 -3.87 4.36 -22.55
CA VAL A 52 -2.53 3.98 -22.07
C VAL A 52 -2.17 4.71 -20.78
N TYR A 53 -2.60 5.97 -20.63
CA TYR A 53 -2.36 6.80 -19.46
C TYR A 53 -2.90 6.18 -18.17
N VAL A 54 -4.16 5.76 -18.17
CA VAL A 54 -4.86 5.25 -16.96
C VAL A 54 -4.12 4.04 -16.35
N PRO A 55 -3.83 2.95 -17.08
CA PRO A 55 -3.12 1.80 -16.51
C PRO A 55 -1.67 2.13 -16.14
N LEU A 56 -0.99 2.99 -16.91
CA LEU A 56 0.39 3.39 -16.63
C LEU A 56 0.49 4.20 -15.32
N VAL A 57 -0.39 5.19 -15.14
CA VAL A 57 -0.51 5.95 -13.89
C VAL A 57 -0.92 5.03 -12.75
N THR A 58 -1.84 4.09 -12.97
CA THR A 58 -2.27 3.15 -11.92
C THR A 58 -1.12 2.27 -11.44
N LEU A 59 -0.19 1.88 -12.33
CA LEU A 59 0.99 1.10 -11.95
C LEU A 59 2.08 1.95 -11.28
N ILE A 60 2.29 3.18 -11.75
CA ILE A 60 3.29 4.12 -11.19
C ILE A 60 2.84 4.68 -9.84
N TRP A 61 1.54 4.80 -9.64
CA TRP A 61 0.95 5.41 -8.45
C TRP A 61 1.43 4.80 -7.12
N PRO A 62 1.43 3.46 -6.89
CA PRO A 62 1.96 2.88 -5.66
C PRO A 62 3.46 3.17 -5.45
N LEU A 63 4.25 3.29 -6.51
CA LEU A 63 5.66 3.70 -6.43
C LEU A 63 5.80 5.17 -6.00
N CYS A 64 5.02 6.07 -6.59
CA CYS A 64 5.01 7.48 -6.20
C CYS A 64 4.58 7.68 -4.75
N VAL A 65 3.52 7.01 -4.30
CA VAL A 65 3.05 7.06 -2.90
C VAL A 65 4.14 6.54 -1.96
N LEU A 66 4.83 5.46 -2.33
CA LEU A 66 5.90 4.89 -1.54
C LEU A 66 7.12 5.83 -1.45
N LEU A 67 7.50 6.48 -2.56
CA LEU A 67 8.56 7.49 -2.61
C LEU A 67 8.26 8.68 -1.69
N VAL A 68 7.03 9.22 -1.74
CA VAL A 68 6.61 10.32 -0.85
C VAL A 68 6.61 9.88 0.61
N SER A 69 6.39 8.60 0.91
CA SER A 69 6.45 8.08 2.28
C SER A 69 7.87 7.99 2.86
N ILE A 70 8.93 8.08 2.05
CA ILE A 70 10.33 8.04 2.52
C ILE A 70 10.69 9.27 3.38
N PRO A 71 10.53 10.53 2.90
CA PRO A 71 10.82 11.70 3.72
C PRO A 71 9.90 11.84 4.94
N LEU A 72 8.73 11.18 4.94
CA LEU A 72 7.81 11.17 6.07
C LEU A 72 8.19 10.17 7.19
N GLY A 73 9.22 9.33 6.99
CA GLY A 73 9.70 8.40 8.03
C GLY A 73 8.74 7.24 8.39
N GLN A 74 7.68 7.03 7.61
CA GLN A 74 6.60 6.06 7.86
C GLN A 74 6.53 4.94 6.80
N PHE A 75 7.64 4.68 6.10
CA PHE A 75 7.74 3.71 5.01
C PHE A 75 7.25 2.30 5.38
N ARG A 76 7.62 1.80 6.56
CA ARG A 76 7.24 0.44 7.00
C ARG A 76 5.74 0.28 7.21
N PHE A 77 5.05 1.36 7.59
CA PHE A 77 3.60 1.39 7.75
C PHE A 77 2.89 1.37 6.39
N PHE A 78 3.32 2.22 5.47
CA PHE A 78 2.78 2.25 4.11
C PHE A 78 3.01 0.96 3.34
N MET A 79 4.20 0.36 3.46
CA MET A 79 4.50 -0.90 2.79
C MET A 79 3.61 -2.05 3.29
N GLY A 80 3.33 -2.09 4.60
CA GLY A 80 2.37 -3.04 5.17
C GLY A 80 0.93 -2.80 4.71
N TYR A 81 0.54 -1.53 4.56
CA TYR A 81 -0.78 -1.14 4.04
C TYR A 81 -0.94 -1.49 2.55
N LEU A 82 0.06 -1.15 1.71
CA LEU A 82 0.10 -1.51 0.29
C LEU A 82 0.07 -3.03 0.11
N LYS A 83 0.81 -3.79 0.92
CA LYS A 83 0.78 -5.26 0.88
C LYS A 83 -0.63 -5.80 1.16
N LYS A 84 -1.31 -5.30 2.21
CA LYS A 84 -2.69 -5.70 2.51
C LYS A 84 -3.69 -5.32 1.40
N MET A 85 -3.51 -4.15 0.80
CA MET A 85 -4.28 -3.70 -0.37
C MET A 85 -4.04 -4.60 -1.59
N GLY A 86 -2.78 -4.90 -1.90
CA GLY A 86 -2.39 -5.74 -3.04
C GLY A 86 -2.87 -7.18 -2.93
N VAL A 87 -2.92 -7.72 -1.71
CA VAL A 87 -3.55 -9.02 -1.43
C VAL A 87 -5.05 -8.98 -1.68
N LYS A 88 -5.75 -7.92 -1.23
CA LYS A 88 -7.18 -7.75 -1.51
C LYS A 88 -7.49 -7.57 -3.00
N MET A 89 -6.59 -6.93 -3.74
CA MET A 89 -6.75 -6.66 -5.17
C MET A 89 -6.30 -7.84 -6.05
N GLY A 90 -5.79 -8.93 -5.46
CA GLY A 90 -5.31 -10.12 -6.17
C GLY A 90 -4.00 -9.93 -6.95
N LEU A 91 -3.38 -8.75 -6.85
CA LEU A 91 -2.09 -8.41 -7.48
C LEU A 91 -0.91 -9.07 -6.74
N VAL A 92 -1.06 -9.31 -5.44
CA VAL A 92 -0.07 -10.02 -4.62
C VAL A 92 -0.66 -11.39 -4.30
N LYS A 93 -0.17 -12.41 -4.99
CA LYS A 93 -0.45 -13.81 -4.64
C LYS A 93 0.25 -14.08 -3.32
N ASP A 94 -0.49 -14.12 -2.21
CA ASP A 94 0.05 -14.66 -0.96
C ASP A 94 0.50 -16.09 -1.27
N ASN A 95 1.81 -16.34 -1.28
CA ASN A 95 2.29 -17.69 -1.06
C ASN A 95 1.95 -18.00 0.40
N PRO A 96 1.02 -18.91 0.70
CA PRO A 96 0.77 -19.30 2.07
C PRO A 96 1.93 -20.19 2.52
N GLN A 97 3.00 -19.58 3.03
CA GLN A 97 4.07 -20.26 3.74
C GLN A 97 4.51 -19.35 4.89
N ALA A 98 4.43 -19.73 6.16
CA ALA A 98 3.75 -20.82 6.85
C ALA A 98 3.52 -20.26 8.28
N PRO A 99 2.48 -20.67 9.03
CA PRO A 99 2.49 -20.43 10.46
C PRO A 99 3.69 -21.20 11.03
N SER A 100 4.73 -20.48 11.43
CA SER A 100 5.79 -21.01 12.28
C SER A 100 5.17 -21.29 13.66
N GLY A 101 4.46 -22.40 13.75
CA GLY A 101 3.99 -22.99 14.99
C GLY A 101 5.16 -23.66 15.70
N SER A 102 5.76 -22.94 16.63
CA SER A 102 6.47 -23.51 17.77
C SER A 102 6.71 -22.37 18.75
N PRO A 103 6.16 -22.46 19.97
CA PRO A 103 6.70 -23.42 20.93
C PRO A 103 5.60 -24.12 21.75
N GLN A 104 5.50 -25.45 21.64
CA GLN A 104 4.76 -26.24 22.62
C GLN A 104 5.72 -27.21 23.30
N GLY A 105 6.53 -26.65 24.19
CA GLY A 105 6.96 -27.41 25.36
C GLY A 105 5.77 -27.54 26.29
N ARG A 106 5.32 -28.76 26.53
CA ARG A 106 4.69 -29.12 27.81
C ARG A 106 4.93 -30.59 28.11
N GLU A 107 5.81 -30.77 29.07
CA GLU A 107 5.95 -31.97 29.88
C GLU A 107 4.59 -32.43 30.44
N SER A 108 4.29 -33.72 30.29
CA SER A 108 3.34 -34.52 31.08
C SER A 108 3.25 -35.88 30.37
N ASN A 109 3.46 -37.05 30.95
CA ASN A 109 3.52 -37.43 32.34
C ASN A 109 4.15 -38.83 32.37
N THR A 110 5.03 -39.03 33.33
CA THR A 110 5.59 -40.30 33.76
C THR A 110 4.48 -41.20 34.30
N GLN A 111 4.46 -42.47 33.86
CA GLN A 111 3.96 -43.64 34.60
C GLN A 111 2.44 -43.80 34.82
N PRO A 112 1.94 -44.96 35.29
CA PRO A 112 2.59 -46.11 35.98
C PRO A 112 3.16 -47.22 35.08
#